data_AF-A0A6N9C3X6-F1
#
_entry.id   AF-A0A6N9C3X6-F1
#
_cell.length_a   1.000
_cell.length_b   1.000
_cell.length_c   1.000
_cell.angle_alpha   90.00
_cell.angle_beta   90.00
_cell.angle_gamma   90.00
#
_symmetry.space_group_name_H-M   'P 1'
#
loop_
_entity.id
_entity.type
_entity.pdbx_description
1 polymer ?
#
loop_
_entity_poly.entity_id
_entity_poly.type
_entity_poly.pdbx_seq_one_letter_code
_entity_poly.pdbx_strand_id
1 'polypeptide(L)'
;MRVELLAIDCQNDFCDPGGALYVPGAEDDMTRLAALIARIGSRLHNMHFTLDSHHTVDVGHPIFWKNSDGESPEPFTTITHEDVKVGNWLPYNPAFTERMLDYTRLLEENNRYQLTIWPIHCRIATWGSALYPS
;
A
#
# COMPACT_ATOMS: atom_id res chain seq x y z
N MET A 1 4.82 -20.28 27.97
CA MET A 1 5.03 -19.94 26.54
C MET A 1 4.47 -18.55 26.32
N ARG A 2 5.20 -17.66 25.66
CA ARG A 2 4.74 -16.30 25.33
C ARG A 2 4.21 -16.31 23.90
N VAL A 3 2.96 -15.88 23.71
CA VAL A 3 2.30 -15.85 22.39
C VAL A 3 2.00 -14.40 22.06
N GLU A 4 2.40 -13.95 20.88
CA GLU A 4 2.17 -12.60 20.35
C GLU A 4 1.27 -12.72 19.12
N LEU A 5 0.35 -11.78 18.92
CA LEU A 5 -0.39 -11.63 17.67
C LEU A 5 0.20 -10.48 16.86
N LEU A 6 0.52 -10.72 15.60
CA LEU A 6 0.82 -9.69 14.62
C LEU A 6 -0.25 -9.71 13.54
N ALA A 7 -1.00 -8.63 13.42
CA ALA A 7 -2.00 -8.41 12.39
C ALA A 7 -1.49 -7.31 11.45
N ILE A 8 -1.43 -7.62 10.16
CA ILE A 8 -0.80 -6.76 9.17
C ILE A 8 -1.88 -6.01 8.40
N ASP A 9 -1.85 -4.68 8.50
CA ASP A 9 -2.60 -3.74 7.68
C ASP A 9 -4.10 -4.05 7.58
N CYS A 10 -4.70 -4.36 8.73
CA CYS A 10 -6.14 -4.64 8.88
C CYS A 10 -6.99 -3.35 8.77
N GLN A 11 -6.81 -2.57 7.69
CA GLN A 11 -7.40 -1.26 7.50
C GLN A 11 -8.62 -1.32 6.56
N ASN A 12 -9.53 -0.35 6.70
CA ASN A 12 -10.75 -0.28 5.89
C ASN A 12 -10.49 -0.34 4.39
N ASP A 13 -9.45 0.35 3.90
CA ASP A 13 -9.14 0.35 2.46
C ASP A 13 -8.79 -1.03 1.92
N PHE A 14 -8.31 -1.96 2.76
CA PHE A 14 -8.00 -3.33 2.38
C PHE A 14 -9.12 -4.31 2.73
N CYS A 15 -9.84 -4.08 3.83
CA CYS A 15 -10.78 -5.05 4.40
C CYS A 15 -12.25 -4.80 4.04
N ASP A 16 -12.66 -3.55 3.80
CA ASP A 16 -14.05 -3.23 3.48
C ASP A 16 -14.28 -3.34 1.95
N PRO A 17 -15.37 -3.96 1.46
CA PRO A 17 -15.69 -4.00 0.03
C PRO A 17 -15.83 -2.61 -0.63
N GLY A 18 -16.08 -1.56 0.15
CA GLY A 18 -16.08 -0.15 -0.26
C GLY A 18 -14.73 0.56 -0.09
N GLY A 19 -13.68 -0.15 0.34
CA GLY A 19 -12.32 0.34 0.48
C GLY A 19 -11.64 0.62 -0.86
N ALA A 20 -10.67 1.54 -0.86
CA ALA A 20 -10.00 1.97 -2.08
C ALA A 20 -9.14 0.87 -2.75
N LEU A 21 -8.66 -0.11 -1.97
CA LEU A 21 -7.80 -1.21 -2.43
C LEU A 21 -8.24 -2.55 -1.81
N TYR A 22 -9.53 -2.82 -1.87
CA TYR A 22 -10.14 -3.98 -1.22
C TYR A 22 -9.52 -5.30 -1.67
N VAL A 23 -9.21 -6.16 -0.70
CA VAL A 23 -8.75 -7.53 -0.90
C VAL A 23 -9.96 -8.47 -0.77
N PRO A 24 -10.37 -9.18 -1.83
CA PRO A 24 -11.55 -10.04 -1.79
C PRO A 24 -11.55 -11.05 -0.65
N GLY A 25 -12.59 -11.01 0.20
CA GLY A 25 -12.78 -11.88 1.36
C GLY A 25 -12.09 -11.41 2.65
N ALA A 26 -11.45 -10.24 2.65
CA ALA A 26 -10.74 -9.72 3.82
C ALA A 26 -11.68 -9.37 4.99
N GLU A 27 -12.93 -8.97 4.74
CA GLU A 27 -13.95 -8.78 5.77
C GLU A 27 -14.24 -10.08 6.55
N ASP A 28 -14.22 -11.22 5.84
CA ASP A 28 -14.41 -12.53 6.46
C ASP A 28 -13.14 -12.96 7.22
N ASP A 29 -11.94 -12.58 6.75
CA ASP A 29 -10.69 -12.76 7.49
C ASP A 29 -10.70 -11.98 8.80
N MET A 30 -11.23 -10.75 8.79
CA MET A 30 -11.37 -9.94 10.01
C MET A 30 -12.35 -10.56 11.01
N THR A 31 -13.41 -11.20 10.54
CA THR A 31 -14.32 -12.00 11.38
C THR A 31 -13.60 -13.22 11.98
N ARG A 32 -12.81 -13.94 11.17
CA ARG A 32 -12.00 -15.08 11.65
C ARG A 32 -10.94 -14.65 12.68
N LEU A 33 -10.31 -13.49 12.47
CA LEU A 33 -9.33 -12.91 13.38
C LEU A 33 -9.96 -12.55 14.72
N ALA A 34 -11.12 -11.90 14.71
CA ALA A 34 -11.86 -11.59 15.94
C ALA A 34 -12.23 -12.86 16.71
N ALA A 35 -12.71 -13.90 16.02
CA ALA A 35 -13.01 -15.20 16.63
C ALA A 35 -11.77 -15.89 17.20
N LEU A 36 -10.61 -15.77 16.52
CA LEU A 36 -9.34 -16.27 17.03
C LEU A 36 -8.95 -15.54 18.32
N ILE A 37 -8.96 -14.20 18.32
CA ILE A 37 -8.63 -13.37 19.49
C ILE A 37 -9.53 -13.72 20.66
N ALA A 38 -10.84 -13.85 20.45
CA ALA A 38 -11.78 -14.26 21.49
C ALA A 38 -11.45 -15.64 22.08
N ARG A 39 -11.07 -16.60 21.22
CA ARG A 39 -10.75 -17.97 21.63
C ARG A 39 -9.44 -18.09 22.41
N ILE A 40 -8.41 -17.33 22.02
CA ILE A 40 -7.06 -17.46 22.61
C ILE A 40 -6.61 -16.26 23.44
N GLY A 41 -7.49 -15.29 23.68
CA GLY A 41 -7.13 -14.01 24.30
C GLY A 41 -6.42 -14.13 25.65
N SER A 42 -6.84 -15.06 26.50
CA SER A 42 -6.18 -15.32 27.80
C SER A 42 -4.75 -15.88 27.68
N ARG A 43 -4.36 -16.34 26.49
CA ARG A 43 -3.01 -16.85 26.16
C ARG A 43 -2.15 -15.83 25.42
N LEU A 44 -2.76 -14.76 24.88
CA LEU A 44 -2.03 -13.71 24.18
C LEU A 44 -1.34 -12.81 25.20
N HIS A 45 -0.05 -12.59 24.98
CA HIS A 45 0.73 -11.64 25.77
C HIS A 45 0.54 -10.21 25.27
N ASN A 46 0.54 -10.02 23.95
CA ASN A 46 0.26 -8.73 23.32
C ASN A 46 -0.27 -8.92 21.89
N MET A 47 -0.78 -7.83 21.32
CA MET A 47 -1.26 -7.75 19.95
C MET A 47 -0.65 -6.52 19.28
N HIS A 48 -0.07 -6.72 18.09
CA HIS A 48 0.58 -5.70 17.30
C HIS A 48 -0.16 -5.56 15.98
N PHE A 49 -0.58 -4.35 15.66
CA PHE A 49 -1.25 -4.04 14.40
C PHE A 49 -0.35 -3.09 13.62
N THR A 50 0.03 -3.47 12.40
CA THR A 50 0.68 -2.53 11.48
C THR A 50 -0.39 -1.74 10.75
N LEU A 51 -0.02 -0.53 10.35
CA LEU A 51 -0.87 0.32 9.52
C LEU A 51 0.00 0.81 8.37
N ASP A 52 -0.47 0.56 7.16
CA ASP A 52 0.01 1.29 6.01
C ASP A 52 -0.42 2.75 6.14
N SER A 53 0.43 3.69 5.73
CA SER A 53 0.26 5.10 6.08
C SER A 53 0.85 6.00 5.00
N HIS A 54 0.00 6.38 4.06
CA HIS A 54 0.42 7.15 2.89
C HIS A 54 0.03 8.63 2.96
N HIS A 55 0.88 9.45 2.37
CA HIS A 55 0.48 10.77 1.89
C HIS A 55 -0.25 10.63 0.55
N THR A 56 -1.05 11.62 0.18
CA THR A 56 -1.66 11.66 -1.16
C THR A 56 -0.60 11.63 -2.25
N VAL A 57 0.45 12.43 -2.09
CA VAL A 57 1.61 12.46 -2.99
C VAL A 57 2.63 11.44 -2.48
N ASP A 58 2.45 10.19 -2.90
CA ASP A 58 3.35 9.06 -2.64
C ASP A 58 3.82 8.45 -3.95
N VAL A 59 5.03 7.87 -3.98
CA VAL A 59 5.61 7.26 -5.19
C VAL A 59 4.75 6.13 -5.76
N GLY A 60 3.95 5.45 -4.92
CA GLY A 60 3.00 4.43 -5.34
C GLY A 60 1.67 4.98 -5.88
N HIS A 61 1.45 6.30 -5.90
CA HIS A 61 0.17 6.91 -6.31
C HIS A 61 0.26 7.65 -7.65
N PRO A 62 -0.84 7.69 -8.44
CA PRO A 62 -0.90 8.35 -9.75
C PRO A 62 -0.39 9.78 -9.75
N ILE A 63 -0.78 10.59 -8.74
CA ILE A 63 -0.46 12.01 -8.67
C ILE A 63 1.04 12.31 -8.58
N PHE A 64 1.85 11.32 -8.21
CA PHE A 64 3.30 11.49 -8.17
C PHE A 64 3.93 11.48 -9.56
N TRP A 65 3.24 10.94 -10.58
CA TRP A 65 3.77 10.70 -11.91
C TRP A 65 3.01 11.46 -12.99
N LYS A 66 3.70 11.75 -14.09
CA LYS A 66 3.14 12.31 -15.32
C LYS A 66 3.85 11.77 -16.57
N ASN A 67 3.11 11.60 -17.66
CA ASN A 67 3.67 11.32 -18.99
C ASN A 67 4.02 12.63 -19.75
N SER A 68 4.37 12.51 -21.04
CA SER A 68 4.67 13.65 -21.92
C SER A 68 3.51 14.61 -22.12
N ASP A 69 2.28 14.11 -22.02
CA ASP A 69 1.05 14.89 -22.17
C ASP A 69 0.59 15.51 -20.83
N GLY A 70 1.31 15.24 -19.74
CA GLY A 70 1.00 15.73 -18.40
C GLY A 70 -0.04 14.91 -17.64
N GLU A 71 -0.40 13.73 -18.14
CA GLU A 71 -1.40 12.82 -17.56
C GLU A 71 -0.75 11.85 -16.57
N SER A 72 -1.47 11.49 -15.51
CA SER A 72 -1.03 10.49 -14.53
C SER A 72 -1.31 9.06 -14.98
N PRO A 73 -0.51 8.06 -14.54
CA PRO A 73 -0.78 6.66 -14.82
C PRO A 73 -2.05 6.20 -14.12
N GLU A 74 -2.81 5.31 -14.77
CA GLU A 74 -3.95 4.65 -14.14
C GLU A 74 -3.48 3.70 -13.01
N PRO A 75 -4.30 3.45 -11.99
CA PRO A 75 -4.05 2.41 -11.01
C PRO A 75 -3.74 1.05 -11.66
N PHE A 76 -2.88 0.28 -10.99
CA PHE A 76 -2.32 -1.00 -11.43
C PHE A 76 -1.34 -0.90 -12.62
N THR A 77 -0.97 0.31 -13.05
CA THR A 77 0.15 0.50 -13.99
C THR A 77 1.47 0.10 -13.34
N THR A 78 2.28 -0.68 -14.04
CA THR A 78 3.66 -0.94 -13.66
C THR A 78 4.58 0.09 -14.32
N ILE A 79 5.43 0.75 -13.52
CA ILE A 79 6.47 1.65 -13.99
C ILE A 79 7.82 0.95 -13.85
N THR A 80 8.51 0.75 -14.97
CA THR A 80 9.85 0.16 -15.00
C THR A 80 10.94 1.22 -14.85
N HIS A 81 12.17 0.79 -14.56
CA HIS A 81 13.32 1.69 -14.61
C HIS A 81 13.50 2.31 -15.99
N GLU A 82 13.27 1.53 -17.04
CA GLU A 82 13.39 2.02 -18.41
C GLU A 82 12.34 3.09 -18.73
N ASP A 83 11.10 2.93 -18.24
CA ASP A 83 10.05 3.96 -18.41
C ASP A 83 10.47 5.32 -17.83
N VAL A 84 11.10 5.32 -16.65
CA VAL A 84 11.60 6.56 -16.05
C VAL A 84 12.79 7.10 -16.84
N LYS A 85 13.69 6.21 -17.29
CA LYS A 85 14.90 6.58 -18.03
C LYS A 85 14.62 7.18 -19.41
N VAL A 86 13.62 6.67 -20.13
CA VAL A 86 13.23 7.22 -21.45
C VAL A 86 12.18 8.32 -21.34
N GLY A 87 11.66 8.58 -20.14
CA GLY A 87 10.73 9.67 -19.87
C GLY A 87 9.26 9.34 -20.17
N ASN A 88 8.89 8.07 -20.26
CA ASN A 88 7.49 7.65 -20.35
C ASN A 88 6.72 8.06 -19.09
N TRP A 89 7.35 7.91 -17.93
CA TRP A 89 6.81 8.32 -16.63
C TRP A 89 7.85 9.11 -15.84
N LEU A 90 7.57 10.37 -15.56
CA LEU A 90 8.42 11.24 -14.76
C LEU A 90 7.71 11.69 -13.49
N PRO A 91 8.44 11.95 -12.40
CA PRO A 91 7.82 12.53 -11.22
C PRO A 91 7.24 13.92 -11.53
N TYR A 92 6.16 14.29 -10.83
CA TYR A 92 5.49 15.57 -11.00
C TYR A 92 6.46 16.75 -10.83
N ASN A 93 7.38 16.61 -9.87
CA ASN A 93 8.48 17.52 -9.59
C ASN A 93 9.80 16.96 -10.15
N PRO A 94 10.43 17.61 -11.14
CA PRO A 94 11.68 17.16 -11.75
C PRO A 94 12.86 16.99 -10.77
N ALA A 95 12.82 17.63 -9.60
CA ALA A 95 13.84 17.45 -8.56
C ALA A 95 13.91 16.01 -8.03
N PHE A 96 12.89 15.19 -8.26
CA PHE A 96 12.87 13.78 -7.84
C PHE A 96 13.36 12.80 -8.91
N THR A 97 13.65 13.24 -10.15
CA THR A 97 13.93 12.33 -11.28
C THR A 97 15.12 11.41 -11.00
N GLU A 98 16.24 11.94 -10.52
CA GLU A 98 17.44 11.13 -10.20
C GLU A 98 17.13 10.08 -9.13
N ARG A 99 16.42 10.48 -8.07
CA ARG A 99 15.97 9.56 -7.01
C ARG A 99 15.05 8.47 -7.56
N MET A 100 14.17 8.78 -8.51
CA MET A 100 13.25 7.81 -9.09
C MET A 100 13.94 6.83 -10.05
N LEU A 101 14.96 7.29 -10.78
CA LEU A 101 15.83 6.40 -11.55
C LEU A 101 16.52 5.39 -10.64
N ASP A 102 17.12 5.84 -9.54
CA ASP A 102 17.74 4.94 -8.56
C ASP A 102 16.75 4.01 -7.88
N TYR A 103 15.60 4.53 -7.46
CA TYR A 103 14.57 3.75 -6.79
C TYR A 103 14.07 2.60 -7.65
N THR A 104 13.66 2.89 -8.90
CA THR A 104 13.16 1.88 -9.84
C THR A 104 14.24 0.87 -10.23
N ARG A 105 15.49 1.31 -10.44
CA ARG A 105 16.63 0.42 -10.68
C ARG A 105 16.85 -0.55 -9.52
N LEU A 106 16.86 -0.04 -8.28
CA LEU A 106 17.07 -0.87 -7.08
C LEU A 106 15.90 -1.85 -6.85
N LEU A 107 14.67 -1.47 -7.19
CA LEU A 107 13.53 -2.38 -7.12
C LEU A 107 13.70 -3.59 -8.06
N GLU A 108 14.15 -3.34 -9.29
CA GLU A 108 14.42 -4.37 -10.30
C GLU A 108 15.63 -5.23 -9.93
N GLU A 109 16.76 -4.62 -9.54
CA GLU A 109 17.99 -5.35 -9.17
C GLU A 109 17.81 -6.29 -7.98
N ASN A 110 16.98 -5.91 -7.01
CA ASN A 110 16.75 -6.71 -5.82
C ASN A 110 15.69 -7.82 -6.00
N ASN A 111 15.15 -8.01 -7.22
CA ASN A 111 14.11 -9.01 -7.53
C ASN A 111 12.93 -9.00 -6.54
N ARG A 112 12.58 -7.84 -5.98
CA ARG A 112 11.46 -7.74 -5.03
C ARG A 112 10.14 -7.66 -5.78
N TYR A 113 9.97 -6.57 -6.51
CA TYR A 113 8.79 -6.24 -7.29
C TYR A 113 9.12 -5.02 -8.16
N GLN A 114 8.44 -4.88 -9.31
CA GLN A 114 8.46 -3.61 -10.05
C GLN A 114 7.56 -2.59 -9.35
N LEU A 115 7.75 -1.30 -9.62
CA LEU A 115 6.88 -0.28 -9.04
C LEU A 115 5.48 -0.41 -9.64
N THR A 116 4.51 -0.80 -8.82
CA THR A 116 3.09 -0.78 -9.16
C THR A 116 2.46 0.49 -8.62
N ILE A 117 1.71 1.17 -9.47
CA ILE A 117 0.86 2.29 -9.09
C ILE A 117 -0.44 1.74 -8.51
N TRP A 118 -0.84 2.23 -7.35
CA TRP A 118 -2.05 1.82 -6.63
C TRP A 118 -3.07 2.95 -6.62
N PRO A 119 -4.37 2.65 -6.48
CA PRO A 119 -5.32 3.71 -6.09
C PRO A 119 -4.85 4.35 -4.79
N ILE A 120 -5.24 5.62 -4.56
CA ILE A 120 -4.92 6.28 -3.28
C ILE A 120 -5.60 5.49 -2.15
N HIS A 121 -4.81 4.87 -1.30
CA HIS A 121 -5.25 4.02 -0.19
C HIS A 121 -4.50 4.37 1.09
N CYS A 122 -5.04 3.93 2.22
CA CYS A 122 -4.49 4.10 3.56
C CYS A 122 -3.97 5.52 3.83
N ARG A 123 -4.68 6.52 3.27
CA ARG A 123 -4.27 7.92 3.40
C ARG A 123 -4.38 8.34 4.86
N ILE A 124 -3.30 8.85 5.43
CA ILE A 124 -3.25 9.24 6.84
C ILE A 124 -4.44 10.13 7.21
N ALA A 125 -5.05 9.84 8.36
CA ALA A 125 -6.20 10.55 8.91
C ALA A 125 -7.47 10.48 8.03
N THR A 126 -7.69 9.37 7.33
CA THR A 126 -8.94 9.08 6.62
C THR A 126 -9.64 7.84 7.17
N TRP A 127 -10.91 7.67 6.79
CA TRP A 127 -11.65 6.43 7.05
C TRP A 127 -10.89 5.20 6.53
N GLY A 128 -10.40 5.24 5.29
CA GLY A 128 -9.67 4.15 4.66
C GLY A 128 -8.44 3.69 5.45
N SER A 129 -7.74 4.63 6.11
CA SER A 129 -6.57 4.31 6.96
C SER A 129 -6.88 3.76 8.35
N ALA A 130 -8.14 3.80 8.80
CA ALA A 130 -8.49 3.27 10.12
C ALA A 130 -8.56 1.74 10.11
N LEU A 131 -8.35 1.12 11.27
CA LEU A 131 -8.55 -0.32 11.43
C LEU A 131 -10.00 -0.70 11.10
N TYR A 132 -10.17 -1.83 10.42
CA TYR A 132 -11.47 -2.37 10.08
C TYR A 132 -12.21 -2.87 11.32
N PRO A 133 -13.45 -2.43 11.56
CA PRO A 133 -14.25 -2.92 12.67
C PRO A 133 -14.82 -4.30 12.33
N SER A 134 -14.43 -5.33 13.10
CA SER A 134 -15.05 -6.67 13.06
C SER A 134 -15.87 -7.01 14.28
#